data_AF-A0A6M0C202-F1
#
_entry.id   AF-A0A6M0C202-F1
#
_cell.length_a   1.000
_cell.length_b   1.000
_cell.length_c   1.000
_cell.angle_alpha   90.00
_cell.angle_beta   90.00
_cell.angle_gamma   90.00
#
_symmetry.space_group_name_H-M   'P 1'
#
loop_
_entity.id
_entity.type
_entity.pdbx_description
1 polymer ?
#
loop_
_entity_poly.entity_id
_entity_poly.type
_entity_poly.pdbx_seq_one_letter_code
_entity_poly.pdbx_strand_id
1 'polypeptide(L)'
;SQELQVAAEVALGHELLTLVRSLEAESSEGLLNESCLKQVEAVVAEATSQGCDLKVGEVKEILERLLMRSVEQILHRNEPGAIETEIHNVERLIELGDRLDIGLCVTRAQEVYFQALESQILPLCLGGIQRRNDGLVEDLALESQWQLPQIRKLLYLGKKLAIEVDSWLDRL
;
A
#
# COMPACT_ATOMS: atom_id res chain seq x y z
N SER A 1 -2.50 37.76 3.85
CA SER A 1 -2.20 38.34 2.52
C SER A 1 -1.88 37.20 1.58
N GLN A 2 -2.04 37.38 0.27
CA GLN A 2 -1.65 36.38 -0.73
C GLN A 2 -0.18 35.95 -0.56
N GLU A 3 0.69 36.87 -0.18
CA GLU A 3 2.11 36.59 0.09
C GLU A 3 2.34 35.58 1.23
N LEU A 4 1.55 35.66 2.32
CA LEU A 4 1.65 34.70 3.43
C LEU A 4 1.20 33.30 3.03
N GLN A 5 0.17 33.22 2.19
CA GLN A 5 -0.33 31.94 1.68
C GLN A 5 0.70 31.28 0.75
N VAL A 6 1.27 32.03 -0.19
CA VAL A 6 2.35 31.53 -1.07
C VAL A 6 3.58 31.10 -0.26
N ALA A 7 3.94 31.83 0.79
CA ALA A 7 5.05 31.45 1.66
C ALA A 7 4.78 30.14 2.41
N ALA A 8 3.55 29.95 2.92
CA ALA A 8 3.13 28.71 3.57
C ALA A 8 3.14 27.52 2.60
N GLU A 9 2.59 27.69 1.39
CA GLU A 9 2.59 26.66 0.34
C GLU A 9 4.00 26.22 -0.04
N VAL A 10 4.93 27.17 -0.19
CA VAL A 10 6.33 26.87 -0.50
C VAL A 10 7.02 26.14 0.66
N ALA A 11 6.81 26.60 1.91
CA ALA A 11 7.41 25.98 3.08
C ALA A 11 6.91 24.54 3.30
N LEU A 12 5.58 24.34 3.29
CA LEU A 12 4.95 23.03 3.44
C LEU A 12 5.27 22.10 2.27
N GLY A 13 5.35 22.64 1.04
CA GLY A 13 5.75 21.85 -0.12
C GLY A 13 7.20 21.35 -0.03
N HIS A 14 8.12 22.20 0.44
CA HIS A 14 9.51 21.81 0.68
C HIS A 14 9.63 20.80 1.83
N GLU A 15 8.90 20.99 2.91
CA GLU A 15 8.85 20.05 4.04
C GLU A 15 8.30 18.69 3.61
N LEU A 16 7.18 18.66 2.88
CA LEU A 16 6.60 17.44 2.33
C LEU A 16 7.62 16.68 1.47
N LEU A 17 8.27 17.37 0.54
CA LEU A 17 9.29 16.75 -0.31
C LEU A 17 10.44 16.18 0.52
N THR A 18 10.87 16.89 1.55
CA THR A 18 11.95 16.44 2.44
C THR A 18 11.55 15.17 3.20
N LEU A 19 10.34 15.15 3.78
CA LEU A 19 9.82 13.98 4.51
C LEU A 19 9.60 12.77 3.59
N VAL A 20 9.12 12.99 2.37
CA VAL A 20 8.92 11.90 1.39
C VAL A 20 10.27 11.32 0.93
N ARG A 21 11.30 12.14 0.76
CA ARG A 21 12.67 11.64 0.51
C ARG A 21 13.24 10.89 1.71
N SER A 22 12.99 11.35 2.93
CA SER A 22 13.37 10.62 4.14
C SER A 22 12.62 9.29 4.24
N LEU A 23 11.33 9.26 3.93
CA LEU A 23 10.57 8.02 3.84
C LEU A 23 11.19 7.07 2.82
N GLU A 24 11.57 7.54 1.63
CA GLU A 24 12.24 6.70 0.64
C GLU A 24 13.59 6.17 1.13
N ALA A 25 14.39 7.00 1.80
CA ALA A 25 15.71 6.63 2.30
C ALA A 25 15.66 5.67 3.50
N GLU A 26 14.70 5.86 4.41
CA GLU A 26 14.52 5.02 5.60
C GLU A 26 13.69 3.76 5.35
N SER A 27 13.03 3.66 4.19
CA SER A 27 12.35 2.43 3.78
C SER A 27 13.37 1.42 3.27
N SER A 28 13.80 0.51 4.15
CA SER A 28 14.75 -0.55 3.78
C SER A 28 14.04 -1.72 3.11
N GLU A 29 14.64 -2.28 2.06
CA GLU A 29 14.14 -3.51 1.42
C GLU A 29 12.65 -3.40 1.01
N GLY A 30 12.22 -2.19 0.64
CA GLY A 30 10.84 -1.85 0.22
C GLY A 30 9.77 -1.86 1.31
N LEU A 31 10.16 -2.05 2.58
CA LEU A 31 9.26 -1.89 3.72
C LEU A 31 9.15 -0.42 4.11
N LEU A 32 7.92 0.10 4.15
CA LEU A 32 7.67 1.50 4.50
C LEU A 32 8.01 1.78 5.96
N ASN A 33 8.84 2.79 6.20
CA ASN A 33 9.08 3.28 7.55
C ASN A 33 7.82 3.97 8.10
N GLU A 34 7.18 3.35 9.10
CA GLU A 34 5.91 3.81 9.65
C GLU A 34 6.01 5.20 10.29
N SER A 35 7.14 5.53 10.91
CA SER A 35 7.38 6.83 11.55
C SER A 35 7.44 7.94 10.51
N CYS A 36 8.23 7.74 9.44
CA CYS A 36 8.29 8.68 8.33
C CYS A 36 6.94 8.84 7.64
N LEU A 37 6.20 7.74 7.42
CA LEU A 37 4.87 7.79 6.81
C LEU A 37 3.90 8.63 7.63
N LYS A 38 3.90 8.49 8.97
CA LYS A 38 3.09 9.32 9.88
C LYS A 38 3.45 10.81 9.79
N GLN A 39 4.74 11.14 9.66
CA GLN A 39 5.18 12.53 9.50
C GLN A 39 4.70 13.13 8.17
N VAL A 40 4.81 12.37 7.08
CA VAL A 40 4.29 12.78 5.77
C VAL A 40 2.78 13.03 5.85
N GLU A 41 2.01 12.12 6.43
CA GLU A 41 0.56 12.27 6.60
C GLU A 41 0.17 13.49 7.44
N ALA A 42 0.96 13.83 8.45
CA ALA A 42 0.75 14.99 9.31
C ALA A 42 0.93 16.30 8.52
N VAL A 43 1.99 16.43 7.72
CA VAL A 43 2.21 17.61 6.86
C VAL A 43 1.11 17.73 5.81
N VAL A 44 0.67 16.62 5.20
CA VAL A 44 -0.46 16.66 4.26
C VAL A 44 -1.75 17.08 4.96
N ALA A 45 -2.00 16.62 6.19
CA ALA A 45 -3.18 17.02 6.97
C ALA A 45 -3.14 18.53 7.30
N GLU A 46 -1.97 19.04 7.69
CA GLU A 46 -1.76 20.44 7.96
C GLU A 46 -2.01 21.30 6.72
N ALA A 47 -1.38 20.98 5.59
CA ALA A 47 -1.55 21.70 4.34
C ALA A 47 -3.02 21.71 3.87
N THR A 48 -3.71 20.57 3.99
CA THR A 48 -5.14 20.45 3.69
C THR A 48 -5.98 21.38 4.60
N SER A 49 -5.70 21.40 5.90
CA SER A 49 -6.42 22.24 6.87
C SER A 49 -6.23 23.74 6.62
N GLN A 50 -5.10 24.12 6.03
CA GLN A 50 -4.76 25.50 5.67
C GLN A 50 -5.20 25.88 4.24
N GLY A 51 -5.80 24.95 3.48
CA GLY A 51 -6.20 25.17 2.09
C GLY A 51 -5.03 25.48 1.16
N CYS A 52 -3.84 24.94 1.46
CA CYS A 52 -2.63 25.13 0.67
C CYS A 52 -2.62 24.19 -0.54
N ASP A 53 -2.33 24.73 -1.72
CA ASP A 53 -2.10 23.95 -2.94
C ASP A 53 -0.61 23.56 -3.04
N LEU A 54 -0.29 22.32 -2.69
CA LEU A 54 1.10 21.85 -2.68
C LEU A 54 1.56 21.44 -4.08
N LYS A 55 2.71 21.96 -4.52
CA LYS A 55 3.36 21.49 -5.76
C LYS A 55 4.08 20.15 -5.51
N VAL A 56 3.56 19.09 -6.11
CA VAL A 56 3.82 17.69 -5.70
C VAL A 56 4.39 16.81 -6.82
N GLY A 57 4.93 17.40 -7.88
CA GLY A 57 5.45 16.64 -9.03
C GLY A 57 6.49 15.59 -8.66
N GLU A 58 7.56 15.96 -7.94
CA GLU A 58 8.58 15.02 -7.49
C GLU A 58 8.07 14.07 -6.40
N VAL A 59 7.16 14.56 -5.54
CA VAL A 59 6.52 13.74 -4.50
C VAL A 59 5.79 12.55 -5.13
N LYS A 60 5.04 12.78 -6.20
CA LYS A 60 4.34 11.73 -6.95
C LYS A 60 5.28 10.61 -7.39
N GLU A 61 6.37 10.95 -8.06
CA GLU A 61 7.33 9.95 -8.56
C GLU A 61 7.99 9.14 -7.45
N ILE A 62 8.24 9.74 -6.29
CA ILE A 62 8.77 9.03 -5.12
C ILE A 62 7.71 8.07 -4.55
N LEU A 63 6.47 8.54 -4.35
CA LEU A 63 5.39 7.72 -3.81
C LEU A 63 5.03 6.54 -4.74
N GLU A 64 5.03 6.74 -6.05
CA GLU A 64 4.80 5.65 -7.02
C GLU A 64 5.91 4.58 -6.97
N ARG A 65 7.18 4.99 -6.83
CA ARG A 65 8.30 4.06 -6.66
C ARG A 65 8.22 3.30 -5.34
N LEU A 66 7.84 3.97 -4.26
CA LEU A 66 7.63 3.34 -2.95
C LEU A 66 6.50 2.33 -3.02
N LEU A 67 5.35 2.71 -3.59
CA LEU A 67 4.19 1.83 -3.76
C LEU A 67 4.58 0.54 -4.50
N MET A 68 5.25 0.69 -5.65
CA MET A 68 5.67 -0.44 -6.46
C MET A 68 6.61 -1.39 -5.68
N ARG A 69 7.64 -0.85 -5.02
CA ARG A 69 8.57 -1.65 -4.22
C ARG A 69 7.89 -2.34 -3.05
N SER A 70 6.99 -1.66 -2.35
CA SER A 70 6.29 -2.24 -1.20
C SER A 70 5.33 -3.35 -1.60
N VAL A 71 4.59 -3.18 -2.71
CA VAL A 71 3.75 -4.25 -3.26
C VAL A 71 4.60 -5.45 -3.68
N GLU A 72 5.71 -5.22 -4.40
CA GLU A 72 6.62 -6.30 -4.77
C GLU A 72 7.14 -7.05 -3.53
N GLN A 73 7.51 -6.35 -2.47
CA GLN A 73 8.03 -6.97 -1.25
C GLN A 73 6.99 -7.78 -0.49
N ILE A 74 5.76 -7.25 -0.33
CA ILE A 74 4.64 -7.99 0.29
C ILE A 74 4.41 -9.33 -0.40
N LEU A 75 4.52 -9.35 -1.74
CA LEU A 75 4.23 -10.53 -2.55
C LEU A 75 5.37 -11.54 -2.59
N HIS A 76 6.62 -11.12 -2.37
CA HIS A 76 7.79 -11.99 -2.45
C HIS A 76 8.37 -12.38 -1.08
N ARG A 77 8.05 -11.66 0.00
CA ARG A 77 8.47 -12.03 1.37
C ARG A 77 7.57 -13.08 1.97
N ASN A 78 8.20 -14.07 2.61
CA ASN A 78 7.55 -15.07 3.45
C ASN A 78 7.85 -14.78 4.92
N GLU A 79 7.43 -13.61 5.40
CA GLU A 79 7.51 -13.23 6.81
C GLU A 79 6.09 -13.08 7.38
N PRO A 80 5.50 -14.17 7.92
CA PRO A 80 4.10 -14.19 8.35
C PRO A 80 3.76 -13.15 9.42
N GLY A 81 4.74 -12.65 10.17
CA GLY A 81 4.52 -11.71 11.27
C GLY A 81 4.34 -10.24 10.86
N ALA A 82 4.79 -9.85 9.66
CA ALA A 82 4.87 -8.44 9.26
C ALA A 82 3.90 -8.04 8.15
N ILE A 83 3.41 -9.00 7.37
CA ILE A 83 2.60 -8.75 6.16
C ILE A 83 1.38 -7.86 6.40
N GLU A 84 0.70 -8.01 7.54
CA GLU A 84 -0.49 -7.21 7.82
C GLU A 84 -0.17 -5.72 8.00
N THR A 85 0.94 -5.43 8.67
CA THR A 85 1.45 -4.07 8.85
C THR A 85 1.91 -3.48 7.52
N GLU A 86 2.56 -4.30 6.70
CA GLU A 86 3.03 -3.89 5.38
C GLU A 86 1.88 -3.55 4.43
N ILE A 87 0.85 -4.41 4.36
CA ILE A 87 -0.37 -4.14 3.61
C ILE A 87 -1.02 -2.84 4.09
N HIS A 88 -1.14 -2.66 5.41
CA HIS A 88 -1.73 -1.45 5.97
C HIS A 88 -0.94 -0.19 5.61
N ASN A 89 0.39 -0.24 5.61
CA ASN A 89 1.22 0.89 5.22
C ASN A 89 1.07 1.22 3.72
N VAL A 90 0.91 0.21 2.87
CA VAL A 90 0.62 0.41 1.43
C VAL A 90 -0.75 1.04 1.23
N GLU A 91 -1.78 0.60 1.95
CA GLU A 91 -3.11 1.21 1.90
C GLU A 91 -3.06 2.69 2.27
N ARG A 92 -2.34 3.03 3.35
CA ARG A 92 -2.10 4.42 3.77
C ARG A 92 -1.36 5.24 2.73
N LEU A 93 -0.39 4.64 2.02
CA LEU A 93 0.34 5.31 0.94
C LEU A 93 -0.57 5.63 -0.26
N ILE A 94 -1.49 4.73 -0.61
CA ILE A 94 -2.49 4.96 -1.66
C ILE A 94 -3.43 6.10 -1.24
N GLU A 95 -3.95 6.05 -0.01
CA GLU A 95 -4.84 7.09 0.53
C GLU A 95 -4.15 8.45 0.66
N LEU A 96 -2.84 8.48 0.92
CA LEU A 96 -2.03 9.69 0.88
C LEU A 96 -2.01 10.30 -0.53
N GLY A 97 -1.86 9.47 -1.56
CA GLY A 97 -1.93 9.91 -2.96
C GLY A 97 -3.29 10.52 -3.32
N ASP A 98 -4.38 9.92 -2.84
CA ASP A 98 -5.73 10.44 -3.05
C ASP A 98 -5.92 11.81 -2.34
N ARG A 99 -5.42 11.94 -1.10
CA ARG A 99 -5.48 13.20 -0.33
C ARG A 99 -4.68 14.33 -0.95
N LEU A 100 -3.61 14.01 -1.66
CA LEU A 100 -2.78 14.97 -2.38
C LEU A 100 -3.32 15.32 -3.77
N ASP A 101 -4.39 14.65 -4.24
CA ASP A 101 -4.96 14.80 -5.58
C ASP A 101 -3.93 14.66 -6.72
N ILE A 102 -2.96 13.75 -6.55
CA ILE A 102 -1.85 13.57 -7.51
C ILE A 102 -2.07 12.46 -8.52
N GLY A 103 -3.11 11.63 -8.33
CA GLY A 103 -3.44 10.50 -9.19
C GLY A 103 -2.24 9.56 -9.36
N LEU A 104 -1.89 8.82 -8.30
CA LEU A 104 -0.79 7.85 -8.33
C LEU A 104 -1.01 6.81 -9.44
N CYS A 105 0.00 6.61 -10.27
CA CYS A 105 0.02 5.54 -11.26
C CYS A 105 0.26 4.20 -10.57
N VAL A 106 -0.79 3.40 -10.47
CA VAL A 106 -0.73 2.06 -9.85
C VAL A 106 -0.48 0.94 -10.85
N THR A 107 -0.40 1.23 -12.16
CA THR A 107 -0.34 0.22 -13.24
C THR A 107 0.76 -0.83 -13.02
N ARG A 108 1.97 -0.40 -12.65
CA ARG A 108 3.06 -1.35 -12.42
C ARG A 108 2.83 -2.21 -11.17
N ALA A 109 2.25 -1.63 -10.11
CA ALA A 109 1.87 -2.39 -8.93
C ALA A 109 0.74 -3.38 -9.24
N GLN A 110 -0.20 -2.99 -10.12
CA GLN A 110 -1.25 -3.88 -10.61
C GLN A 110 -0.68 -5.07 -11.36
N GLU A 111 0.26 -4.85 -12.27
CA GLU A 111 0.90 -5.93 -13.04
C GLU A 111 1.59 -6.96 -12.14
N VAL A 112 2.39 -6.49 -11.18
CA VAL A 112 3.09 -7.36 -10.23
C VAL A 112 2.10 -8.11 -9.34
N TYR A 113 1.08 -7.41 -8.84
CA TYR A 113 0.02 -8.05 -8.06
C TYR A 113 -0.72 -9.10 -8.88
N PHE A 114 -1.07 -8.81 -10.13
CA PHE A 114 -1.82 -9.73 -10.98
C PHE A 114 -1.03 -11.02 -11.24
N GLN A 115 0.28 -10.92 -11.46
CA GLN A 115 1.16 -12.09 -11.57
C GLN A 115 1.16 -12.93 -10.30
N ALA A 116 1.24 -12.30 -9.12
CA ALA A 116 1.18 -13.01 -7.85
C ALA A 116 -0.22 -13.56 -7.54
N LEU A 117 -1.28 -12.88 -7.99
CA LEU A 117 -2.65 -13.33 -7.88
C LEU A 117 -2.80 -14.69 -8.55
N GLU A 118 -2.41 -14.81 -9.82
CA GLU A 118 -2.52 -16.06 -10.58
C GLU A 118 -1.60 -17.16 -10.07
N SER A 119 -0.35 -16.82 -9.73
CA SER A 119 0.68 -17.82 -9.42
C SER A 119 0.68 -18.29 -7.96
N GLN A 120 0.22 -17.46 -7.01
CA GLN A 120 0.36 -17.73 -5.58
C GLN A 120 -0.97 -17.62 -4.83
N ILE A 121 -1.70 -16.51 -4.97
CA ILE A 121 -2.88 -16.23 -4.16
C ILE A 121 -4.06 -17.14 -4.56
N LEU A 122 -4.38 -17.25 -5.85
CA LEU A 122 -5.52 -18.06 -6.33
C LEU A 122 -5.39 -19.55 -6.01
N PRO A 123 -4.22 -20.23 -6.17
CA PRO A 123 -4.04 -21.60 -5.71
C PRO A 123 -4.37 -21.80 -4.23
N LEU A 124 -4.00 -20.84 -3.38
CA LEU A 124 -4.31 -20.88 -1.95
C LEU A 124 -5.81 -20.67 -1.69
N CYS A 125 -6.45 -19.74 -2.41
CA CYS A 125 -7.90 -19.53 -2.33
C CYS A 125 -8.67 -20.81 -2.69
N LEU A 126 -8.31 -21.44 -3.81
CA LEU A 126 -8.94 -22.68 -4.28
C LEU A 126 -8.73 -23.82 -3.28
N GLY A 127 -7.51 -24.00 -2.78
CA GLY A 127 -7.20 -25.01 -1.77
C GLY A 127 -7.94 -24.79 -0.44
N GLY A 128 -8.22 -23.55 -0.06
CA GLY A 128 -9.06 -23.21 1.10
C GLY A 128 -10.54 -23.52 0.87
N ILE A 129 -11.08 -23.12 -0.28
CA ILE A 129 -12.49 -23.38 -0.65
C ILE A 129 -12.77 -24.88 -0.74
N GLN A 130 -11.88 -25.66 -1.36
CA GLN A 130 -12.05 -27.10 -1.53
C GLN A 130 -12.07 -27.84 -0.18
N ARG A 131 -11.12 -27.53 0.72
CA ARG A 131 -11.09 -28.14 2.07
C ARG A 131 -12.29 -27.77 2.94
N ARG A 132 -12.80 -26.54 2.81
CA ARG A 132 -14.04 -26.10 3.46
C ARG A 132 -15.25 -26.91 2.98
N ASN A 133 -15.32 -27.21 1.69
CA ASN A 133 -16.38 -28.06 1.13
C ASN A 133 -16.24 -29.52 1.57
N ASP A 134 -15.02 -30.02 1.75
CA ASP A 134 -14.74 -31.39 2.17
C ASP A 134 -14.88 -31.64 3.69
N GLY A 135 -15.21 -30.59 4.47
CA GLY A 135 -15.41 -30.70 5.93
C GLY A 135 -14.14 -30.94 6.74
N LEU A 136 -12.96 -30.80 6.12
CA LEU A 136 -11.67 -30.96 6.78
C LEU A 136 -11.28 -29.65 7.48
N VAL A 137 -11.46 -29.62 8.80
CA VAL A 137 -11.08 -28.49 9.67
C VAL A 137 -9.69 -28.78 10.24
N GLU A 138 -8.63 -28.60 9.46
CA GLU A 138 -7.27 -28.62 10.05
C GLU A 138 -6.28 -27.75 9.28
N ASP A 139 -5.57 -26.96 10.08
CA ASP A 139 -4.51 -25.98 9.85
C ASP A 139 -4.01 -25.76 8.41
N LEU A 140 -4.30 -24.56 7.88
CA LEU A 140 -3.55 -23.92 6.79
C LEU A 140 -2.04 -23.75 7.09
N ALA A 141 -1.64 -24.01 8.34
CA ALA A 141 -0.41 -23.52 8.94
C ALA A 141 0.87 -24.29 8.57
N LEU A 142 0.81 -25.52 8.06
CA LEU A 142 2.05 -26.30 7.94
C LEU A 142 2.87 -26.06 6.66
N GLU A 143 2.29 -25.54 5.57
CA GLU A 143 3.01 -25.45 4.27
C GLU A 143 2.75 -24.18 3.44
N SER A 144 1.83 -23.30 3.84
CA SER A 144 1.50 -22.10 3.05
C SER A 144 2.24 -20.85 3.53
N GLN A 145 2.71 -20.02 2.58
CA GLN A 145 3.35 -18.72 2.85
C GLN A 145 2.41 -17.76 3.58
N TRP A 146 1.09 -17.89 3.38
CA TRP A 146 0.07 -17.02 3.97
C TRP A 146 -1.10 -17.80 4.55
N GLN A 147 -1.53 -17.39 5.74
CA GLN A 147 -2.74 -17.88 6.40
C GLN A 147 -4.01 -17.23 5.81
N LEU A 148 -5.18 -17.80 6.08
CA LEU A 148 -6.45 -17.28 5.54
C LEU A 148 -6.69 -15.77 5.81
N PRO A 149 -6.45 -15.24 7.02
CA PRO A 149 -6.64 -13.80 7.27
C PRO A 149 -5.72 -12.95 6.38
N GLN A 150 -4.49 -13.41 6.15
CA GLN A 150 -3.50 -12.73 5.31
C GLN A 150 -3.91 -12.79 3.83
N ILE A 151 -4.40 -13.94 3.35
CA ILE A 151 -4.94 -14.08 2.00
C ILE A 151 -6.11 -13.11 1.78
N ARG A 152 -7.03 -13.00 2.75
CA ARG A 152 -8.13 -12.03 2.64
C ARG A 152 -7.62 -10.60 2.56
N LYS A 153 -6.63 -10.22 3.38
CA LYS A 153 -6.01 -8.89 3.32
C LYS A 153 -5.31 -8.64 1.98
N LEU A 154 -4.62 -9.64 1.43
CA LEU A 154 -4.01 -9.55 0.10
C LEU A 154 -5.07 -9.35 -0.99
N LEU A 155 -6.22 -10.02 -0.91
CA LEU A 155 -7.33 -9.77 -1.83
C LEU A 155 -7.87 -8.33 -1.66
N TYR A 156 -8.05 -7.83 -0.44
CA TYR A 156 -8.43 -6.42 -0.24
C TYR A 156 -7.41 -5.43 -0.83
N LEU A 157 -6.11 -5.72 -0.71
CA LEU A 157 -5.07 -4.92 -1.37
C LEU A 157 -5.26 -4.93 -2.90
N GLY A 158 -5.58 -6.07 -3.51
CA GLY A 158 -5.91 -6.17 -4.94
C GLY A 158 -7.06 -5.25 -5.33
N LYS A 159 -8.12 -5.22 -4.51
CA LYS A 159 -9.26 -4.30 -4.72
C LYS A 159 -8.85 -2.83 -4.65
N LYS A 160 -7.98 -2.45 -3.70
CA LYS A 160 -7.42 -1.09 -3.59
C LYS A 160 -6.53 -0.73 -4.77
N LEU A 161 -5.86 -1.71 -5.36
CA LEU A 161 -5.13 -1.60 -6.62
C LEU A 161 -6.07 -1.66 -7.84
N ALA A 162 -7.40 -1.59 -7.67
CA ALA A 162 -8.39 -1.67 -8.76
C ALA A 162 -8.33 -2.98 -9.58
N ILE A 163 -8.00 -4.09 -8.93
CA ILE A 163 -8.06 -5.44 -9.51
C ILE A 163 -9.35 -6.14 -9.03
N GLU A 164 -10.06 -6.79 -9.96
CA GLU A 164 -11.30 -7.49 -9.66
C GLU A 164 -11.04 -8.81 -8.92
N VAL A 165 -11.41 -8.82 -7.64
CA VAL A 165 -11.18 -9.96 -6.72
C VAL A 165 -12.40 -10.29 -5.84
N ASP A 166 -13.51 -9.57 -6.03
CA ASP A 166 -14.71 -9.69 -5.18
C ASP A 166 -15.28 -11.12 -5.21
N SER A 167 -15.26 -11.78 -6.37
CA SER A 167 -15.70 -13.18 -6.49
C SER A 167 -14.94 -14.15 -5.60
N TRP A 168 -13.69 -13.84 -5.25
CA TRP A 168 -12.85 -14.65 -4.38
C TRP A 168 -13.04 -14.27 -2.91
N LEU A 169 -13.18 -12.98 -2.62
CA LEU A 169 -13.51 -12.49 -1.27
C LEU A 169 -14.83 -13.05 -0.74
N ASP A 170 -15.83 -13.20 -1.60
CA ASP A 170 -17.15 -13.73 -1.25
C ASP A 170 -17.12 -15.25 -0.97
N ARG A 171 -16.18 -15.98 -1.59
CA ARG A 171 -16.11 -17.45 -1.53
C ARG A 171 -15.24 -17.98 -0.39
N LEU A 172 -14.28 -17.19 0.09
CA LEU A 172 -13.44 -17.53 1.24
C LEU A 172 -14.18 -17.31 2.56
#